data_AF-A0A0S3UH41-F1
#
_entry.id   AF-A0A0S3UH41-F1
#
_cell.length_a   1.000
_cell.length_b   1.000
_cell.length_c   1.000
_cell.angle_alpha   90.00
_cell.angle_beta   90.00
_cell.angle_gamma   90.00
#
_symmetry.space_group_name_H-M   'P 1'
#
loop_
_entity.id
_entity.type
_entity.pdbx_description
1 polymer ?
#
loop_
_entity_poly.entity_id
_entity_poly.type
_entity_poly.pdbx_seq_one_letter_code
_entity_poly.pdbx_strand_id
1 'polypeptide(L)'
;MYRIVLVLLLLYFLWLLLFFSYERRKRKNRAIEKKPCQTVSEVEIIGKSRFKLSHSAPQVRSYPKGEAEAKKASTFAAENGQEPSEEPDNLPDIDEIPLTYESSDAPSFEEEDEELPIQGENEYATGIDFERVLEALSVIHRHAHTDAERQRTGDTLRELEGTRLMETLRSDAKRSATIDEIVRARFEELYSGEKA
;
A
#
# COMPACT_ATOMS: atom_id res chain seq x y z
N MET A 1 16.30 -8.23 56.08
CA MET A 1 15.38 -7.43 55.25
C MET A 1 15.45 -7.86 53.77
N TYR A 2 16.64 -7.87 53.15
CA TYR A 2 16.80 -8.30 51.74
C TYR A 2 16.33 -9.74 51.43
N ARG A 3 16.48 -10.69 52.37
CA ARG A 3 16.01 -12.07 52.18
C ARG A 3 14.50 -12.17 51.96
N ILE A 4 13.71 -11.35 52.67
CA ILE A 4 12.25 -11.34 52.54
C ILE A 4 11.86 -10.71 51.20
N VAL A 5 12.55 -9.62 50.81
CA VAL A 5 12.35 -8.98 49.50
C VAL A 5 12.69 -9.93 48.35
N LEU A 6 13.77 -10.70 48.47
CA LEU A 6 14.13 -11.73 47.48
C LEU A 6 13.08 -12.82 47.38
N VAL A 7 12.54 -13.30 48.49
CA VAL A 7 11.45 -14.30 48.49
C VAL A 7 10.19 -13.75 47.83
N LEU A 8 9.80 -12.50 48.12
CA LEU A 8 8.65 -11.85 47.48
C LEU A 8 8.86 -11.63 45.98
N LEU A 9 10.08 -11.26 45.57
CA LEU A 9 10.43 -11.09 44.17
C LEU A 9 10.38 -12.42 43.42
N LEU A 10 10.92 -13.49 43.99
CA LEU A 10 10.83 -14.84 43.42
C LEU A 10 9.38 -15.32 43.29
N LEU A 11 8.54 -15.06 44.31
CA LEU A 11 7.12 -15.39 44.28
C LEU A 11 6.39 -14.62 43.17
N TYR A 12 6.71 -13.34 42.99
CA TYR A 12 6.13 -12.50 41.95
C TYR A 12 6.53 -12.95 40.54
N PHE A 13 7.80 -13.30 40.33
CA PHE A 13 8.27 -13.88 39.07
C PHE A 13 7.58 -15.22 38.77
N LEU A 14 7.42 -16.08 39.77
CA LEU A 14 6.70 -17.35 39.60
C LEU A 14 5.23 -17.12 39.21
N TRP A 15 4.57 -16.14 39.82
CA TRP A 15 3.21 -15.74 39.48
C TRP A 15 3.11 -15.19 38.05
N LEU A 16 4.05 -14.35 37.61
CA LEU A 16 4.15 -13.85 36.24
C LEU A 16 4.33 -14.99 35.22
N LEU A 17 5.19 -15.96 35.50
CA LEU A 17 5.41 -17.12 34.63
C LEU A 17 4.15 -17.98 34.50
N LEU A 18 3.43 -18.19 35.59
CA LEU A 18 2.13 -18.87 35.59
C LEU A 18 1.09 -18.07 34.79
N PHE A 19 1.03 -16.76 34.98
CA PHE A 19 0.11 -15.88 34.24
C PHE A 19 0.41 -15.87 32.74
N PHE A 20 1.68 -15.72 32.35
CA PHE A 20 2.10 -15.75 30.95
C PHE A 20 1.84 -17.12 30.33
N SER A 21 2.08 -18.21 31.07
CA SER A 21 1.77 -19.57 30.62
C SER A 21 0.26 -19.79 30.48
N TYR A 22 -0.56 -19.24 31.37
CA TYR A 22 -2.01 -19.26 31.28
C TYR A 22 -2.52 -18.49 30.05
N GLU A 23 -2.02 -17.28 29.80
CA GLU A 23 -2.32 -16.52 28.59
C GLU A 23 -1.88 -17.27 27.33
N ARG A 24 -0.66 -17.81 27.32
CA ARG A 24 -0.13 -18.57 26.19
C ARG A 24 -0.97 -19.82 25.96
N ARG A 25 -1.42 -20.50 27.01
CA ARG A 25 -2.33 -21.64 26.92
C ARG A 25 -3.71 -21.24 26.41
N LYS A 26 -4.26 -20.09 26.84
CA LYS A 26 -5.52 -19.54 26.31
C LYS A 26 -5.42 -19.22 24.81
N ARG A 27 -4.29 -18.66 24.35
CA ARG A 27 -4.02 -18.44 22.91
C ARG A 27 -3.91 -19.76 22.14
N LYS A 28 -3.23 -20.76 22.70
CA LYS A 28 -3.12 -22.11 22.11
C LYS A 28 -4.47 -22.83 22.05
N ASN A 29 -5.27 -22.79 23.12
CA ASN A 29 -6.58 -23.43 23.15
C ASN A 29 -7.57 -22.77 22.17
N ARG A 30 -7.52 -21.45 21.99
CA ARG A 30 -8.29 -20.74 20.94
C ARG A 30 -7.85 -21.09 19.52
N ALA A 31 -6.58 -21.47 19.32
CA ALA A 31 -6.10 -21.97 18.04
C ALA A 31 -6.55 -23.42 17.77
N ILE A 32 -6.70 -24.23 18.83
CA ILE A 32 -7.12 -25.64 18.74
C ILE A 32 -8.64 -25.79 18.63
N GLU A 33 -9.45 -24.86 19.17
CA GLU A 33 -10.91 -24.84 18.97
C GLU A 33 -11.35 -24.42 17.55
N LYS A 34 -10.42 -24.00 16.68
CA LYS A 34 -10.70 -23.91 15.25
C LYS A 34 -10.71 -25.33 14.69
N LYS A 35 -11.93 -25.87 14.63
CA LYS A 35 -12.33 -27.14 13.99
C LYS A 35 -11.45 -27.49 12.77
N PRO A 36 -11.09 -28.76 12.56
CA PRO A 36 -10.30 -29.15 11.40
C PRO A 36 -11.00 -28.67 10.14
N CYS A 37 -10.21 -28.06 9.24
CA CYS A 37 -10.67 -27.56 7.96
C CYS A 37 -11.56 -28.59 7.28
N GLN A 38 -12.78 -28.16 6.99
CA GLN A 38 -13.63 -28.78 5.98
C GLN A 38 -12.81 -28.83 4.69
N THR A 39 -12.48 -30.04 4.26
CA THR A 39 -11.98 -30.34 2.92
C THR A 39 -13.05 -29.92 1.93
N VAL A 40 -12.93 -28.72 1.37
CA VAL A 40 -13.76 -28.29 0.24
C VAL A 40 -12.92 -28.53 -0.99
N SER A 41 -13.40 -29.45 -1.80
CA SER A 41 -12.91 -29.84 -3.11
C SER A 41 -12.61 -28.63 -3.99
N GLU A 42 -11.59 -28.80 -4.83
CA GLU A 42 -11.21 -27.92 -5.92
C GLU A 42 -12.44 -27.45 -6.72
N VAL A 43 -12.35 -26.20 -7.21
CA VAL A 43 -13.29 -25.54 -8.14
C VAL A 43 -14.49 -24.83 -7.50
N GLU A 44 -14.27 -23.70 -6.81
CA GLU A 44 -15.25 -22.61 -6.80
C GLU A 44 -14.61 -21.23 -6.51
N ILE A 45 -14.24 -20.55 -7.61
CA ILE A 45 -14.23 -19.08 -7.79
C ILE A 45 -13.53 -18.24 -6.70
N ILE A 46 -12.32 -17.81 -7.06
CA ILE A 46 -11.57 -16.71 -6.45
C ILE A 46 -12.41 -15.42 -6.52
N GLY A 47 -12.52 -14.66 -5.42
CA GLY A 47 -13.15 -13.33 -5.42
C GLY A 47 -14.37 -13.11 -4.52
N LYS A 48 -14.77 -14.04 -3.65
CA LYS A 48 -15.81 -13.77 -2.63
C LYS A 48 -15.22 -12.97 -1.46
N SER A 49 -15.11 -11.65 -1.63
CA SER A 49 -14.79 -10.71 -0.55
C SER A 49 -15.81 -10.83 0.58
N ARG A 50 -15.35 -11.06 1.81
CA ARG A 50 -16.18 -11.11 3.03
C ARG A 50 -16.27 -9.76 3.74
N PHE A 51 -16.07 -8.66 3.02
CA PHE A 51 -16.15 -7.34 3.61
C PHE A 51 -17.62 -6.97 3.89
N LYS A 52 -18.00 -6.94 5.17
CA LYS A 52 -19.27 -6.37 5.60
C LYS A 52 -19.08 -4.88 5.84
N LEU A 53 -19.30 -4.09 4.80
CA LEU A 53 -19.40 -2.64 4.94
C LEU A 53 -20.79 -2.33 5.50
N SER A 54 -20.87 -2.03 6.80
CA SER A 54 -22.08 -1.51 7.42
C SER A 54 -22.30 -0.08 6.93
N HIS A 55 -22.89 0.09 5.75
CA HIS A 55 -23.36 1.40 5.30
C HIS A 55 -24.59 1.79 6.12
N SER A 56 -24.51 2.91 6.85
CA SER A 56 -25.72 3.63 7.25
C SER A 56 -26.41 4.07 5.96
N ALA A 57 -27.67 3.67 5.75
CA ALA A 57 -28.44 4.06 4.59
C ALA A 57 -28.44 5.59 4.46
N PRO A 58 -27.99 6.17 3.33
CA PRO A 58 -28.11 7.61 3.13
C PRO A 58 -29.60 7.97 3.12
N GLN A 59 -29.98 8.95 3.94
CA GLN A 59 -31.34 9.47 3.95
C GLN A 59 -31.59 10.17 2.62
N VAL A 60 -32.25 9.47 1.69
CA VAL A 60 -32.80 10.07 0.48
C VAL A 60 -33.91 11.01 0.93
N ARG A 61 -33.71 12.32 0.72
CA ARG A 61 -34.74 13.34 0.93
C ARG A 61 -35.83 13.10 -0.12
N SER A 62 -36.91 12.40 0.25
CA SER A 62 -38.08 12.27 -0.60
C SER A 62 -38.76 13.63 -0.75
N TYR A 63 -38.89 14.12 -1.97
CA TYR A 63 -39.74 15.26 -2.27
C TYR A 63 -41.22 14.87 -2.09
N PRO A 64 -42.07 15.76 -1.55
CA PRO A 64 -43.47 15.46 -1.34
C PRO A 64 -44.16 15.21 -2.69
N LYS A 65 -44.88 14.09 -2.74
CA LYS A 65 -45.73 13.66 -3.85
C LYS A 65 -46.92 14.62 -3.96
N GLY A 66 -46.73 15.71 -4.70
CA GLY A 66 -47.79 16.63 -5.10
C GLY A 66 -48.53 16.10 -6.32
N GLU A 67 -49.81 15.84 -6.10
CA GLU A 67 -50.98 15.99 -6.97
C GLU A 67 -50.93 15.84 -8.50
N ALA A 68 -52.08 15.41 -9.00
CA ALA A 68 -52.35 14.91 -10.32
C ALA A 68 -52.27 15.93 -11.46
N GLU A 69 -51.99 15.37 -12.65
CA GLU A 69 -52.50 15.76 -13.96
C GLU A 69 -52.37 17.22 -14.44
N ALA A 70 -51.37 17.47 -15.31
CA ALA A 70 -51.56 18.37 -16.45
C ALA A 70 -50.64 17.98 -17.63
N LYS A 71 -51.25 17.48 -18.71
CA LYS A 71 -50.62 17.24 -20.02
C LYS A 71 -50.12 18.57 -20.59
N LYS A 72 -48.82 18.78 -20.90
CA LYS A 72 -48.37 19.73 -21.97
C LYS A 72 -47.00 19.37 -22.60
N ALA A 73 -47.10 19.09 -23.91
CA ALA A 73 -46.20 19.34 -25.05
C ALA A 73 -44.70 18.91 -25.04
N SER A 74 -44.37 18.13 -26.09
CA SER A 74 -43.04 17.71 -26.55
C SER A 74 -42.16 18.89 -26.96
N THR A 75 -40.96 18.99 -26.37
CA THR A 75 -39.96 20.08 -26.56
C THR A 75 -38.82 19.68 -27.51
N PHE A 76 -39.08 18.88 -28.54
CA PHE A 76 -38.09 18.61 -29.58
C PHE A 76 -38.65 19.04 -30.95
N ALA A 77 -38.03 20.06 -31.53
CA ALA A 77 -38.32 20.53 -32.88
C ALA A 77 -37.53 19.70 -33.91
N ALA A 78 -38.20 19.33 -35.00
CA ALA A 78 -37.62 18.58 -36.11
C ALA A 78 -36.77 19.48 -37.01
N GLU A 79 -35.60 18.97 -37.41
CA GLU A 79 -34.68 19.57 -38.36
C GLU A 79 -35.21 19.43 -39.79
N ASN A 80 -35.39 20.54 -40.50
CA ASN A 80 -35.35 20.57 -41.96
C ASN A 80 -35.21 21.99 -42.53
N GLY A 81 -34.14 22.22 -43.30
CA GLY A 81 -34.15 22.85 -44.63
C GLY A 81 -34.48 24.34 -44.79
N GLN A 82 -33.47 25.07 -45.31
CA GLN A 82 -33.53 26.04 -46.41
C GLN A 82 -33.56 27.56 -46.09
N GLU A 83 -32.52 28.25 -46.57
CA GLU A 83 -32.21 29.71 -46.71
C GLU A 83 -33.30 30.57 -47.43
N PRO A 84 -33.13 31.91 -47.63
CA PRO A 84 -32.37 33.00 -46.96
C PRO A 84 -33.22 34.30 -46.77
N SER A 85 -32.63 35.38 -46.21
CA SER A 85 -32.79 36.81 -46.59
C SER A 85 -32.98 37.82 -45.44
N GLU A 86 -32.22 38.91 -45.56
CA GLU A 86 -32.44 40.32 -45.17
C GLU A 86 -32.52 40.77 -43.69
N GLU A 87 -31.48 41.56 -43.36
CA GLU A 87 -31.37 42.68 -42.40
C GLU A 87 -32.64 43.55 -42.23
N PRO A 88 -32.81 44.30 -41.11
CA PRO A 88 -31.94 45.46 -40.84
C PRO A 88 -31.57 45.76 -39.37
N ASP A 89 -30.39 46.37 -39.25
CA ASP A 89 -29.87 47.29 -38.23
C ASP A 89 -30.81 47.75 -37.10
N ASN A 90 -30.39 47.47 -35.86
CA ASN A 90 -30.52 48.40 -34.73
C ASN A 90 -29.54 47.99 -33.61
N LEU A 91 -28.34 48.58 -33.64
CA LEU A 91 -27.41 48.59 -32.51
C LEU A 91 -27.93 49.54 -31.41
N PRO A 92 -27.68 49.24 -30.12
CA PRO A 92 -26.93 50.24 -29.35
C PRO A 92 -25.81 49.65 -28.48
N ASP A 93 -24.71 50.42 -28.49
CA ASP A 93 -23.49 50.48 -27.66
C ASP A 93 -23.24 49.40 -26.60
N ILE A 94 -22.14 48.65 -26.81
CA ILE A 94 -21.37 48.05 -25.74
C ILE A 94 -20.06 48.82 -25.68
N ASP A 95 -19.84 49.56 -24.59
CA ASP A 95 -18.63 50.32 -24.33
C ASP A 95 -17.37 49.43 -24.46
N GLU A 96 -16.41 49.85 -25.29
CA GLU A 96 -15.06 49.29 -25.34
C GLU A 96 -14.35 49.52 -24.00
N ILE A 97 -14.29 48.48 -23.17
CA ILE A 97 -13.42 48.50 -22.00
C ILE A 97 -11.97 48.35 -22.49
N PRO A 98 -11.07 49.32 -22.23
CA PRO A 98 -9.68 49.21 -22.65
C PRO A 98 -8.98 48.11 -21.85
N LEU A 99 -8.54 47.05 -22.54
CA LEU A 99 -7.69 45.98 -22.02
C LEU A 99 -6.28 46.53 -21.75
N THR A 100 -6.13 47.22 -20.62
CA THR A 100 -4.82 47.57 -20.07
C THR A 100 -4.40 46.46 -19.13
N TYR A 101 -3.39 45.68 -19.53
CA TYR A 101 -2.68 44.81 -18.61
C TYR A 101 -1.77 45.69 -17.75
N GLU A 102 -2.12 45.87 -16.49
CA GLU A 102 -1.17 46.34 -15.49
C GLU A 102 -0.04 45.30 -15.44
N SER A 103 1.19 45.73 -15.75
CA SER A 103 2.38 44.92 -15.62
C SER A 103 2.63 44.67 -14.14
N SER A 104 1.98 43.65 -13.58
CA SER A 104 2.31 43.14 -12.26
C SER A 104 3.78 42.73 -12.25
N ASP A 105 4.60 43.47 -11.51
CA ASP A 105 5.91 43.03 -11.05
C ASP A 105 5.73 41.65 -10.37
N ALA A 106 6.03 40.60 -11.12
CA ALA A 106 6.12 39.26 -10.57
C ALA A 106 7.33 39.22 -9.63
N PRO A 107 7.20 38.77 -8.38
CA PRO A 107 8.38 38.53 -7.56
C PRO A 107 9.23 37.49 -8.30
N SER A 108 10.53 37.76 -8.44
CA SER A 108 11.50 36.77 -8.90
C SER A 108 11.43 35.59 -7.93
N PHE A 109 10.74 34.53 -8.35
CA PHE A 109 10.82 33.25 -7.66
C PHE A 109 12.28 32.84 -7.80
N GLU A 110 13.03 32.91 -6.70
CA GLU A 110 14.31 32.21 -6.64
C GLU A 110 13.98 30.75 -6.94
N GLU A 111 14.65 30.17 -7.94
CA GLU A 111 14.73 28.73 -8.13
C GLU A 111 15.45 28.17 -6.89
N GLU A 112 14.69 28.04 -5.80
CA GLU A 112 15.00 27.06 -4.79
C GLU A 112 14.82 25.73 -5.51
N ASP A 113 15.94 25.04 -5.79
CA ASP A 113 15.97 23.71 -6.36
C ASP A 113 15.10 22.78 -5.49
N GLU A 114 13.80 22.75 -5.76
CA GLU A 114 12.91 21.73 -5.26
C GLU A 114 13.40 20.44 -5.92
N GLU A 115 14.24 19.69 -5.20
CA GLU A 115 14.57 18.31 -5.52
C GLU A 115 13.25 17.59 -5.76
N LEU A 116 12.91 17.46 -7.04
CA LEU A 116 11.74 16.73 -7.49
C LEU A 116 11.80 15.36 -6.80
N PRO A 117 10.69 14.88 -6.20
CA PRO A 117 10.68 13.55 -5.63
C PRO A 117 11.13 12.61 -6.73
N ILE A 118 12.27 11.95 -6.49
CA ILE A 118 12.93 11.01 -7.41
C ILE A 118 11.81 10.25 -8.09
N GLN A 119 11.71 10.41 -9.42
CA GLN A 119 10.78 9.70 -10.28
C GLN A 119 11.17 8.23 -10.19
N GLY A 120 10.76 7.59 -9.10
CA GLY A 120 10.89 6.17 -8.90
C GLY A 120 10.03 5.57 -9.98
N GLU A 121 10.69 4.97 -10.95
CA GLU A 121 10.06 4.05 -11.87
C GLU A 121 9.31 3.05 -11.00
N ASN A 122 7.99 3.19 -10.99
CA ASN A 122 7.10 2.43 -10.12
C ASN A 122 7.00 0.99 -10.66
N GLU A 123 8.11 0.27 -10.67
CA GLU A 123 8.24 -1.15 -11.03
C GLU A 123 7.69 -2.03 -9.90
N TYR A 124 6.46 -1.74 -9.47
CA TYR A 124 5.80 -2.51 -8.43
C TYR A 124 5.11 -3.72 -9.05
N ALA A 125 5.89 -4.80 -9.23
CA ALA A 125 5.49 -6.18 -8.91
C ALA A 125 6.60 -7.19 -9.33
N THR A 126 7.70 -7.26 -8.58
CA THR A 126 8.73 -8.32 -8.75
C THR A 126 8.19 -9.73 -8.45
N GLY A 127 6.99 -9.84 -7.85
CA GLY A 127 6.32 -11.13 -7.63
C GLY A 127 6.97 -12.03 -6.58
N ILE A 128 7.79 -11.48 -5.68
CA ILE A 128 8.49 -12.25 -4.64
C ILE A 128 7.53 -12.60 -3.50
N ASP A 129 7.54 -13.88 -3.09
CA ASP A 129 6.79 -14.39 -1.95
C ASP A 129 7.25 -13.73 -0.64
N PHE A 130 6.32 -13.25 0.19
CA PHE A 130 6.63 -12.60 1.46
C PHE A 130 7.40 -13.52 2.43
N GLU A 131 7.12 -14.83 2.39
CA GLU A 131 7.81 -15.83 3.18
C GLU A 131 9.31 -15.88 2.87
N ARG A 132 9.69 -15.76 1.58
CA ARG A 132 11.09 -15.75 1.16
C ARG A 132 11.81 -14.50 1.67
N VAL A 133 11.14 -13.35 1.61
CA VAL A 133 11.68 -12.09 2.15
C VAL A 133 11.89 -12.18 3.66
N LEU A 134 10.93 -12.75 4.38
CA LEU A 134 11.05 -12.97 5.83
C LEU A 134 12.15 -13.97 6.19
N GLU A 135 12.28 -15.05 5.41
CA GLU A 135 13.37 -16.01 5.58
C GLU A 135 14.72 -15.32 5.44
N ALA A 136 14.92 -14.58 4.35
CA ALA A 136 16.12 -13.79 4.10
C ALA A 136 16.43 -12.82 5.25
N LEU A 137 15.43 -12.10 5.75
CA LEU A 137 15.59 -11.19 6.88
C LEU A 137 16.00 -11.94 8.16
N SER A 138 15.39 -13.09 8.43
CA SER A 138 15.68 -13.93 9.59
C SER A 138 17.09 -14.51 9.54
N VAL A 139 17.56 -14.84 8.33
CA VAL A 139 18.92 -15.24 8.02
C VAL A 139 19.81 -14.06 8.37
N ILE A 140 19.73 -12.92 7.67
CA ILE A 140 20.58 -11.73 7.93
C ILE A 140 20.66 -11.36 9.41
N HIS A 141 19.54 -11.40 10.15
CA HIS A 141 19.50 -11.04 11.57
C HIS A 141 20.30 -11.99 12.47
N ARG A 142 20.33 -13.30 12.15
CA ARG A 142 20.99 -14.29 13.01
C ARG A 142 22.52 -14.37 12.80
N HIS A 143 23.06 -13.75 11.75
CA HIS A 143 24.48 -13.72 11.35
C HIS A 143 25.19 -15.09 11.26
N ALA A 144 24.47 -16.21 11.31
CA ALA A 144 24.99 -17.57 11.21
C ALA A 144 24.09 -18.37 10.28
N HIS A 145 24.61 -18.80 9.12
CA HIS A 145 23.81 -19.38 8.03
C HIS A 145 24.45 -20.66 7.55
N THR A 146 23.63 -21.63 7.18
CA THR A 146 24.09 -22.76 6.37
C THR A 146 24.29 -22.31 4.92
N ASP A 147 25.12 -23.02 4.15
CA ASP A 147 25.39 -22.65 2.75
C ASP A 147 24.10 -22.60 1.91
N ALA A 148 23.16 -23.52 2.16
CA ALA A 148 21.87 -23.54 1.48
C ALA A 148 20.98 -22.33 1.84
N GLU A 149 20.96 -21.90 3.11
CA GLU A 149 20.21 -20.70 3.53
C GLU A 149 20.86 -19.43 2.96
N ARG A 150 22.19 -19.38 2.94
CA ARG A 150 22.96 -18.28 2.35
C ARG A 150 22.65 -18.16 0.86
N GLN A 151 22.57 -19.27 0.13
CA GLN A 151 22.25 -19.30 -1.28
C GLN A 151 20.83 -18.78 -1.57
N ARG A 152 19.82 -19.32 -0.88
CA ARG A 152 18.42 -18.88 -1.00
C ARG A 152 18.27 -17.40 -0.67
N THR A 153 18.94 -16.97 0.39
CA THR A 153 18.93 -15.56 0.82
C THR A 153 19.61 -14.68 -0.24
N GLY A 154 20.73 -15.10 -0.80
CA GLY A 154 21.41 -14.40 -1.90
C GLY A 154 20.51 -14.22 -3.11
N ASP A 155 19.74 -15.23 -3.50
CA ASP A 155 18.78 -15.15 -4.61
C ASP A 155 17.68 -14.12 -4.33
N THR A 156 17.06 -14.20 -3.14
CA THR A 156 16.02 -13.24 -2.75
C THR A 156 16.56 -11.81 -2.64
N LEU A 157 17.80 -11.63 -2.19
CA LEU A 157 18.44 -10.32 -2.08
C LEU A 157 18.74 -9.73 -3.46
N ARG A 158 19.15 -10.55 -4.42
CA ARG A 158 19.32 -10.14 -5.82
C ARG A 158 17.99 -9.71 -6.44
N GLU A 159 16.92 -10.44 -6.18
CA GLU A 159 15.58 -10.07 -6.67
C GLU A 159 15.03 -8.80 -5.98
N LEU A 160 15.42 -8.54 -4.73
CA LEU A 160 15.06 -7.32 -3.98
C LEU A 160 15.96 -6.11 -4.31
N GLU A 161 16.96 -6.26 -5.16
CA GLU A 161 17.84 -5.16 -5.57
C GLU A 161 17.05 -4.04 -6.27
N GLY A 162 17.36 -2.78 -5.96
CA GLY A 162 16.59 -1.63 -6.46
C GLY A 162 15.28 -1.36 -5.71
N THR A 163 14.94 -2.15 -4.69
CA THR A 163 13.76 -1.87 -3.85
C THR A 163 14.10 -1.01 -2.63
N ARG A 164 13.13 -0.21 -2.17
CA ARG A 164 13.23 0.57 -0.92
C ARG A 164 13.50 -0.30 0.32
N LEU A 165 13.07 -1.56 0.30
CA LEU A 165 13.38 -2.51 1.37
C LEU A 165 14.89 -2.80 1.42
N MET A 166 15.51 -3.08 0.27
CA MET A 166 16.95 -3.33 0.18
C MET A 166 17.76 -2.10 0.60
N GLU A 167 17.36 -0.90 0.17
CA GLU A 167 17.98 0.37 0.61
C GLU A 167 17.93 0.51 2.14
N THR A 168 16.77 0.22 2.73
CA THR A 168 16.59 0.25 4.19
C THR A 168 17.47 -0.78 4.88
N LEU A 169 17.62 -1.99 4.32
CA LEU A 169 18.49 -3.02 4.88
C LEU A 169 19.97 -2.64 4.80
N ARG A 170 20.40 -2.01 3.71
CA ARG A 170 21.79 -1.54 3.53
C ARG A 170 22.12 -0.30 4.38
N SER A 171 21.12 0.43 4.88
CA SER A 171 21.34 1.59 5.77
C SER A 171 21.96 1.22 7.13
N ASP A 172 21.75 -0.02 7.60
CA ASP A 172 22.35 -0.54 8.83
C ASP A 172 23.70 -1.18 8.51
N ALA A 173 24.78 -0.60 9.03
CA ALA A 173 26.16 -1.05 8.78
C ALA A 173 26.41 -2.53 9.10
N LYS A 174 25.72 -3.10 10.11
CA LYS A 174 25.89 -4.50 10.50
C LYS A 174 25.18 -5.43 9.52
N ARG A 175 24.00 -5.02 9.06
CA ARG A 175 23.21 -5.79 8.08
C ARG A 175 23.82 -5.69 6.70
N SER A 176 24.30 -4.50 6.31
CA SER A 176 24.96 -4.30 5.02
C SER A 176 26.20 -5.18 4.87
N ALA A 177 27.06 -5.25 5.89
CA ALA A 177 28.23 -6.14 5.88
C ALA A 177 27.82 -7.62 5.72
N THR A 178 26.73 -8.05 6.38
CA THR A 178 26.22 -9.42 6.25
C THR A 178 25.65 -9.67 4.86
N ILE A 179 24.90 -8.71 4.30
CA ILE A 179 24.35 -8.76 2.94
C ILE A 179 25.48 -8.85 1.91
N ASP A 180 26.52 -8.01 2.05
CA ASP A 180 27.69 -8.01 1.17
C ASP A 180 28.42 -9.35 1.21
N GLU A 181 28.52 -9.97 2.39
CA GLU A 181 29.10 -11.30 2.54
C GLU A 181 28.27 -12.34 1.76
N ILE A 182 26.95 -12.37 1.97
CA ILE A 182 26.03 -13.31 1.32
C ILE A 182 26.07 -13.15 -0.19
N VAL A 183 25.95 -11.91 -0.67
CA VAL A 183 25.97 -11.57 -2.09
C VAL A 183 27.31 -11.91 -2.74
N ARG A 184 28.43 -11.60 -2.07
CA ARG A 184 29.77 -11.94 -2.57
C ARG A 184 29.96 -13.44 -2.73
N ALA A 185 29.58 -14.24 -1.74
CA ALA A 185 29.69 -15.70 -1.84
C ALA A 185 28.80 -16.27 -2.95
N ARG A 186 27.61 -15.70 -3.18
CA ARG A 186 26.76 -16.07 -4.32
C ARG A 186 27.44 -15.76 -5.65
N PHE A 187 28.08 -14.60 -5.77
CA PHE A 187 28.86 -14.26 -6.96
C PHE A 187 30.06 -15.20 -7.15
N GLU A 188 30.81 -15.49 -6.10
CA GLU A 188 31.92 -16.44 -6.15
C GLU A 188 31.45 -17.82 -6.58
N GLU A 189 30.32 -18.31 -6.07
CA GLU A 189 29.73 -19.58 -6.52
C GLU A 189 29.40 -19.57 -8.02
N LEU A 190 28.76 -18.51 -8.52
CA LEU A 190 28.35 -18.39 -9.92
C LEU A 190 29.54 -18.28 -10.89
N TYR A 191 30.65 -17.67 -10.46
CA TYR A 191 31.81 -17.39 -11.33
C TYR A 191 33.02 -18.30 -11.06
N SER A 192 33.06 -19.06 -9.97
CA SER A 192 34.18 -19.97 -9.65
C SER A 192 34.15 -21.27 -10.45
N GLY A 193 33.11 -21.53 -11.26
CA GLY A 193 33.13 -22.57 -12.30
C GLY A 193 33.44 -24.00 -11.83
N GLU A 194 33.22 -24.33 -10.55
CA GLU A 194 33.48 -25.67 -10.04
C GLU A 194 32.18 -26.38 -9.64
N LYS A 195 31.70 -27.18 -10.61
CA LYS A 195 30.89 -28.41 -10.48
C LYS A 195 29.37 -28.26 -10.29
N ALA A 196 28.68 -28.25 -11.43
CA ALA A 196 27.56 -29.17 -11.65
C ALA A 196 28.10 -30.57 -11.99
#